data_AF-A0A0G0XSJ5-F1
#
_entry.id   AF-A0A0G0XSJ5-F1
#
_cell.length_a   1.000
_cell.length_b   1.000
_cell.length_c   1.000
_cell.angle_alpha   90.00
_cell.angle_beta   90.00
_cell.angle_gamma   90.00
#
_symmetry.space_group_name_H-M   'P 1'
#
loop_
_entity.id
_entity.type
_entity.pdbx_description
1 polymer ?
#
loop_
_entity_poly.entity_id
_entity_poly.type
_entity_poly.pdbx_seq_one_letter_code
_entity_poly.pdbx_strand_id
1 'polypeptide(L)'
;MTEGEPKILDGLTDERRKLIDAHFTSGVGLYRDVINIWTPLPMVLDGDSIDGAFLVDLKPLPHYAEYLDARQYTPSEIKYIAQKSSSEAITKFDALIDEYNADRERIKKQKDGKKIKKFVSRAEALFKKSIPDDL
;
A
#
# COMPACT_ATOMS: atom_id res chain seq x y z
N MET A 1 8.99 30.71 28.57
CA MET A 1 8.66 29.33 28.14
C MET A 1 9.49 29.07 26.91
N THR A 2 10.66 28.45 27.07
CA THR A 2 11.51 28.05 25.94
C THR A 2 10.93 26.75 25.41
N GLU A 3 10.28 26.80 24.24
CA GLU A 3 10.04 25.61 23.43
C GLU A 3 11.42 24.97 23.18
N GLY A 4 11.65 23.81 23.80
CA GLY A 4 12.91 23.09 23.67
C GLY A 4 13.07 22.64 22.22
N GLU A 5 14.28 22.79 21.67
CA GLU A 5 14.59 22.37 20.30
C GLU A 5 14.12 20.92 20.06
N PRO A 6 13.53 20.62 18.89
CA PRO A 6 13.02 19.30 18.61
C PRO A 6 14.16 18.28 18.67
N LYS A 7 13.98 17.24 19.48
CA LYS A 7 14.93 16.14 19.56
C LYS A 7 14.98 15.42 18.20
N ILE A 8 16.14 15.48 17.55
CA ILE A 8 16.40 14.78 16.29
C ILE A 8 17.11 13.47 16.61
N LEU A 9 16.51 12.35 16.22
CA LEU A 9 17.10 11.02 16.29
C LEU A 9 17.13 10.43 14.88
N ASP A 10 18.27 9.94 14.42
CA ASP A 10 18.46 9.36 13.08
C ASP A 10 17.97 10.25 11.92
N GLY A 11 18.01 11.57 12.09
CA GLY A 11 17.51 12.53 11.10
C GLY A 11 15.99 12.78 11.13
N LEU A 12 15.27 12.29 12.14
CA LEU A 12 13.84 12.54 12.33
C LEU A 12 13.55 13.25 13.66
N THR A 13 12.66 14.23 13.63
CA THR A 13 12.08 14.83 14.84
C THR A 13 11.07 13.88 15.49
N ASP A 14 10.85 14.03 16.79
CA ASP A 14 9.81 13.28 17.52
C ASP A 14 8.40 13.51 16.93
N GLU A 15 8.11 14.73 16.48
CA GLU A 15 6.85 15.04 15.79
C GLU A 15 6.70 14.26 14.49
N ARG A 16 7.78 14.16 13.69
CA ARG A 16 7.73 13.41 12.44
C ARG A 16 7.57 11.91 12.67
N ARG A 17 8.23 11.36 13.69
CA ARG A 17 8.03 9.96 14.12
C ARG A 17 6.58 9.71 14.54
N LYS A 18 5.98 10.59 15.35
CA LYS A 18 4.56 10.51 15.73
C LYS A 18 3.62 10.56 14.52
N LEU A 19 3.92 11.41 13.53
CA LEU A 19 3.15 11.45 12.29
C LEU A 19 3.24 10.12 11.55
N ILE A 20 4.44 9.58 11.34
CA ILE A 20 4.62 8.27 10.68
C ILE A 20 3.89 7.16 11.46
N ASP A 21 3.99 7.16 12.78
CA ASP A 21 3.34 6.20 13.66
C ASP A 21 1.82 6.20 13.51
N ALA A 22 1.22 7.38 13.32
CA ALA A 22 -0.20 7.54 13.09
C ALA A 22 -0.68 6.93 11.76
N HIS A 23 0.22 6.50 10.86
CA HIS A 23 -0.13 5.74 9.65
C HIS A 23 -0.01 4.22 9.85
N PHE A 24 0.38 3.72 11.02
CA PHE A 24 0.36 2.28 11.36
C PHE A 24 -0.90 1.92 12.18
N THR A 25 -2.09 2.28 11.71
CA THR A 25 -3.34 2.26 12.52
C THR A 25 -4.03 0.91 12.64
N SER A 26 -3.76 -0.04 11.75
CA SER A 26 -4.51 -1.31 11.68
C SER A 26 -3.86 -2.46 12.48
N GLY A 27 -2.66 -2.26 13.02
CA GLY A 27 -1.89 -3.31 13.70
C GLY A 27 -1.31 -4.39 12.76
N VAL A 28 -1.50 -4.24 11.45
CA VAL A 28 -1.02 -5.21 10.44
C VAL A 28 0.47 -5.03 10.10
N GLY A 29 1.12 -4.01 10.66
CA GLY A 29 2.53 -3.72 10.40
C GLY A 29 2.81 -3.23 8.98
N LEU A 30 1.84 -2.61 8.31
CA LEU A 30 2.05 -1.92 7.04
C LEU A 30 1.76 -0.43 7.20
N TYR A 31 2.56 0.39 6.53
CA TYR A 31 2.35 1.83 6.46
C TYR A 31 1.14 2.14 5.59
N ARG A 32 0.10 2.76 6.15
CA ARG A 32 -1.23 2.88 5.51
C ARG A 32 -1.23 3.54 4.13
N ASP A 33 -0.30 4.43 3.83
CA ASP A 33 -0.31 5.16 2.56
C ASP A 33 -0.09 4.26 1.35
N VAL A 34 0.42 3.02 1.53
CA VAL A 34 0.59 2.08 0.41
C VAL A 34 -0.75 1.63 -0.18
N ILE A 35 -1.89 1.85 0.50
CA ILE A 35 -3.24 1.59 -0.06
C ILE A 35 -3.50 2.36 -1.35
N ASN A 36 -2.83 3.52 -1.52
CA ASN A 36 -3.00 4.35 -2.71
C ASN A 36 -2.53 3.67 -4.00
N ILE A 37 -1.74 2.58 -3.91
CA ILE A 37 -1.26 1.82 -5.07
C ILE A 37 -2.42 1.27 -5.91
N TRP A 38 -3.46 0.73 -5.27
CA TRP A 38 -4.59 0.11 -5.97
C TRP A 38 -5.90 0.90 -5.89
N THR A 39 -5.92 2.03 -5.18
CA THR A 39 -7.12 2.87 -5.01
C THR A 39 -7.74 3.33 -6.34
N PRO A 40 -6.97 3.59 -7.43
CA PRO A 40 -7.55 3.93 -8.73
C PRO A 40 -8.19 2.75 -9.48
N LEU A 41 -7.84 1.50 -9.17
CA LEU A 41 -8.26 0.35 -9.98
C LEU A 41 -9.78 0.13 -10.03
N PRO A 42 -10.56 0.33 -8.95
CA PRO A 42 -12.02 0.25 -9.04
C PRO A 42 -12.64 1.29 -9.97
N MET A 43 -11.97 2.43 -10.21
CA MET A 43 -12.49 3.50 -11.07
C MET A 43 -12.47 3.13 -12.56
N VAL A 44 -11.73 2.08 -12.94
CA VAL A 44 -11.67 1.60 -14.32
C VAL A 44 -12.75 0.54 -14.64
N LEU A 45 -13.61 0.21 -13.67
CA LEU A 45 -14.60 -0.85 -13.80
C LEU A 45 -15.96 -0.31 -14.26
N ASP A 46 -16.55 -0.99 -15.23
CA ASP A 46 -17.97 -0.90 -15.57
C ASP A 46 -18.64 -2.24 -15.23
N GLY A 47 -19.33 -2.28 -14.09
CA GLY A 47 -19.84 -3.52 -13.51
C GLY A 47 -18.72 -4.53 -13.25
N ASP A 48 -18.79 -5.71 -13.88
CA ASP A 48 -17.78 -6.78 -13.80
C ASP A 48 -16.72 -6.71 -14.91
N SER A 49 -16.82 -5.72 -15.80
CA SER A 49 -15.91 -5.51 -16.92
C SER A 49 -15.03 -4.28 -16.71
N ILE A 50 -14.05 -4.10 -17.59
CA ILE A 50 -13.18 -2.91 -17.61
C ILE A 50 -13.72 -1.95 -18.66
N ASP A 51 -13.93 -0.70 -18.27
CA ASP A 51 -14.26 0.36 -19.21
C ASP A 51 -13.12 0.50 -20.22
N GLY A 52 -13.47 0.34 -21.51
CA GLY A 52 -12.53 0.36 -22.62
C GLY A 52 -11.72 1.65 -22.71
N ALA A 53 -12.24 2.78 -22.23
CA ALA A 53 -11.54 4.06 -22.19
C ALA A 53 -10.33 4.04 -21.22
N PHE A 54 -10.36 3.17 -20.20
CA PHE A 54 -9.36 3.11 -19.13
C PHE A 54 -8.44 1.88 -19.22
N LEU A 55 -8.50 1.11 -20.31
CA LEU A 55 -7.57 -0.03 -20.52
C LEU A 55 -6.10 0.39 -20.61
N VAL A 56 -5.83 1.66 -20.91
CA VAL A 56 -4.48 2.23 -20.95
C VAL A 56 -3.91 2.44 -19.53
N ASP A 57 -4.76 2.50 -18.51
CA ASP A 57 -4.39 2.85 -17.13
C ASP A 57 -4.03 1.64 -16.24
N LEU A 58 -4.13 0.42 -16.75
CA LEU A 58 -3.64 -0.78 -16.06
C LEU A 58 -2.11 -0.88 -16.17
N LYS A 59 -1.43 -0.12 -15.32
CA LYS A 59 0.03 -0.10 -15.18
C LYS A 59 0.50 -1.17 -14.18
N PRO A 60 1.77 -1.60 -14.25
CA PRO A 60 2.36 -2.35 -13.14
C PRO A 60 2.20 -1.57 -11.84
N LEU A 61 1.90 -2.30 -10.77
CA LEU A 61 1.89 -1.75 -9.42
C LEU A 61 3.28 -1.96 -8.80
N PRO A 62 3.81 -0.98 -8.06
CA PRO A 62 5.09 -1.12 -7.37
C PRO A 62 4.98 -2.03 -6.15
N HIS A 63 6.09 -2.70 -5.82
CA HIS A 63 6.29 -3.36 -4.52
C HIS A 63 6.39 -2.34 -3.38
N TYR A 64 6.33 -2.82 -2.14
CA TYR A 64 6.26 -1.96 -0.95
C TYR A 64 7.43 -0.96 -0.88
N ALA A 65 8.67 -1.44 -1.04
CA ALA A 65 9.86 -0.59 -1.01
C ALA A 65 9.90 0.40 -2.19
N GLU A 66 9.61 -0.08 -3.39
CA GLU A 66 9.56 0.75 -4.61
C GLU A 66 8.55 1.90 -4.47
N TYR A 67 7.40 1.63 -3.84
CA TYR A 67 6.42 2.66 -3.58
C TYR A 67 6.93 3.70 -2.59
N LEU A 68 7.58 3.29 -1.51
CA LEU A 68 8.13 4.23 -0.53
C LEU A 68 9.23 5.11 -1.17
N ASP A 69 10.09 4.53 -2.00
CA ASP A 69 11.16 5.23 -2.71
C ASP A 69 10.63 6.21 -3.77
N ALA A 70 9.49 5.90 -4.40
CA ALA A 70 8.85 6.77 -5.39
C ALA A 70 8.11 7.97 -4.77
N ARG A 71 7.94 8.00 -3.44
CA ARG A 71 7.25 9.07 -2.72
C ARG A 71 8.25 10.11 -2.24
N GLN A 72 7.76 11.30 -1.90
CA GLN A 72 8.59 12.40 -1.38
C GLN A 72 8.99 12.21 0.10
N TYR A 73 9.21 10.96 0.54
CA TYR A 73 9.78 10.69 1.85
C TYR A 73 11.30 10.86 1.80
N THR A 74 11.87 11.40 2.85
CA THR A 74 13.32 11.44 3.04
C THR A 74 13.88 10.04 3.34
N PRO A 75 15.18 9.78 3.09
CA PRO A 75 15.79 8.48 3.41
C PRO A 75 15.62 8.05 4.87
N SER A 76 15.66 9.00 5.82
CA SER A 76 15.42 8.72 7.24
C SER A 76 14.00 8.24 7.53
N GLU A 77 13.00 8.80 6.83
CA GLU A 77 11.60 8.37 6.96
C GLU A 77 11.39 6.98 6.37
N ILE A 78 11.93 6.72 5.18
CA ILE A 78 11.84 5.40 4.54
C ILE A 78 12.46 4.34 5.44
N LYS A 79 13.65 4.62 6.00
CA LYS A 79 14.30 3.73 6.97
C LYS A 79 13.44 3.48 8.21
N TYR A 80 12.82 4.53 8.77
CA TYR A 80 11.98 4.40 9.96
C TYR A 80 10.69 3.61 9.67
N ILE A 81 10.06 3.87 8.53
CA ILE A 81 8.88 3.13 8.05
C ILE A 81 9.25 1.65 7.87
N ALA A 82 10.37 1.35 7.20
CA ALA A 82 10.83 -0.02 6.98
C ALA A 82 11.10 -0.76 8.29
N GLN A 83 11.72 -0.10 9.28
CA GLN A 83 11.97 -0.68 10.61
C GLN A 83 10.69 -1.01 11.38
N LYS A 84 9.62 -0.23 11.21
CA LYS A 84 8.32 -0.49 11.84
C LYS A 84 7.45 -1.47 11.08
N SER A 85 7.74 -1.70 9.81
CA SER A 85 6.94 -2.56 8.97
C SER A 85 7.20 -4.04 9.32
N SER A 86 6.15 -4.84 9.33
CA SER A 86 6.25 -6.29 9.51
C SER A 86 6.78 -6.92 8.22
N SER A 87 7.88 -7.67 8.31
CA SER A 87 8.44 -8.40 7.18
C SER A 87 7.46 -9.42 6.59
N GLU A 88 6.68 -10.08 7.44
CA GLU A 88 5.63 -11.00 7.00
C GLU A 88 4.53 -10.25 6.22
N ALA A 89 4.11 -9.09 6.71
CA ALA A 89 3.08 -8.30 6.04
C ALA A 89 3.58 -7.74 4.71
N ILE A 90 4.84 -7.28 4.64
CA ILE A 90 5.48 -6.86 3.38
C ILE A 90 5.53 -8.02 2.39
N THR A 91 5.91 -9.22 2.84
CA THR A 91 5.97 -10.40 1.96
C THR A 91 4.60 -10.73 1.37
N LYS A 92 3.54 -10.70 2.20
CA LYS A 92 2.15 -10.93 1.73
C LYS A 92 1.69 -9.83 0.77
N PHE A 93 2.08 -8.59 1.03
CA PHE A 93 1.80 -7.45 0.18
C PHE A 93 2.45 -7.63 -1.21
N ASP A 94 3.77 -7.87 -1.24
CA ASP A 94 4.52 -7.98 -2.50
C ASP A 94 4.06 -9.18 -3.33
N ALA A 95 3.71 -10.29 -2.68
CA ALA A 95 3.12 -11.44 -3.36
C ALA A 95 1.80 -11.11 -4.08
N LEU A 96 0.93 -10.28 -3.48
CA LEU A 96 -0.29 -9.84 -4.16
C LEU A 96 0.01 -8.95 -5.37
N ILE A 97 1.01 -8.08 -5.25
CA ILE A 97 1.46 -7.22 -6.35
C ILE A 97 2.04 -8.07 -7.50
N ASP A 98 2.85 -9.07 -7.19
CA ASP A 98 3.39 -10.01 -8.19
C ASP A 98 2.28 -10.74 -8.93
N GLU A 99 1.29 -11.27 -8.21
CA GLU A 99 0.15 -11.94 -8.81
C GLU A 99 -0.63 -11.01 -9.77
N TYR A 100 -0.87 -9.75 -9.36
CA TYR A 100 -1.53 -8.77 -10.22
C TYR A 100 -0.68 -8.45 -11.45
N ASN A 101 0.60 -8.14 -11.26
CA ASN A 101 1.51 -7.74 -12.33
C ASN A 101 1.70 -8.84 -13.37
N ALA A 102 1.76 -10.11 -12.93
CA ALA A 102 1.86 -11.26 -13.81
C ALA A 102 0.59 -11.48 -14.65
N ASP A 103 -0.60 -11.22 -14.08
CA ASP A 103 -1.89 -11.44 -14.75
C ASP A 103 -2.39 -10.20 -15.52
N ARG A 104 -1.73 -9.05 -15.37
CA ARG A 104 -2.18 -7.73 -15.84
C ARG A 104 -2.51 -7.69 -17.34
N GLU A 105 -1.64 -8.22 -18.19
CA GLU A 105 -1.86 -8.20 -19.64
C GLU A 105 -3.05 -9.08 -20.05
N ARG A 106 -3.27 -10.20 -19.35
CA ARG A 106 -4.46 -11.03 -19.54
C ARG A 106 -5.72 -10.29 -19.10
N ILE A 107 -5.69 -9.66 -17.93
CA ILE A 107 -6.79 -8.83 -17.41
C ILE A 107 -7.18 -7.76 -18.42
N LYS A 108 -6.19 -7.04 -18.97
CA LYS A 108 -6.38 -6.02 -20.00
C LYS A 108 -6.99 -6.61 -21.28
N LYS A 109 -6.42 -7.70 -21.81
CA LYS A 109 -6.90 -8.34 -23.05
C LYS A 109 -8.32 -8.89 -22.92
N GLN A 110 -8.65 -9.46 -21.75
CA GLN A 110 -9.94 -10.10 -21.50
C GLN A 110 -10.98 -9.15 -20.88
N LYS A 111 -10.59 -7.90 -20.57
CA LYS A 111 -11.41 -6.93 -19.82
C LYS A 111 -11.96 -7.53 -18.52
N ASP A 112 -11.12 -8.31 -17.82
CA ASP A 112 -11.50 -9.13 -16.67
C ASP A 112 -11.58 -8.29 -15.39
N GLY A 113 -12.65 -7.49 -15.26
CA GLY A 113 -12.90 -6.65 -14.09
C GLY A 113 -13.07 -7.46 -12.79
N LYS A 114 -13.51 -8.72 -12.88
CA LYS A 114 -13.62 -9.63 -11.73
C LYS A 114 -12.25 -9.90 -11.09
N LYS A 115 -11.20 -10.05 -11.89
CA LYS A 115 -9.83 -10.20 -11.35
C LYS A 115 -9.34 -8.95 -10.64
N ILE A 116 -9.66 -7.76 -11.14
CA ILE A 116 -9.36 -6.50 -10.46
C ILE A 116 -10.08 -6.43 -9.12
N LYS A 117 -11.40 -6.70 -9.09
CA LYS A 117 -12.18 -6.73 -7.83
C LYS A 117 -11.60 -7.72 -6.83
N LYS A 118 -11.23 -8.93 -7.29
CA LYS A 118 -10.62 -9.96 -6.44
C LYS A 118 -9.28 -9.50 -5.87
N PHE A 119 -8.44 -8.88 -6.69
CA PHE A 119 -7.16 -8.32 -6.25
C PHE A 119 -7.38 -7.22 -5.19
N VAL A 120 -8.20 -6.21 -5.48
CA VAL A 120 -8.49 -5.09 -4.56
C VAL A 120 -9.06 -5.62 -3.23
N SER A 121 -10.00 -6.56 -3.28
CA SER A 121 -10.57 -7.17 -2.08
C SER A 121 -9.53 -7.89 -1.22
N ARG A 122 -8.58 -8.61 -1.82
CA ARG A 122 -7.48 -9.27 -1.10
C ARG A 122 -6.48 -8.25 -0.55
N ALA A 123 -6.17 -7.20 -1.31
CA ALA A 123 -5.28 -6.14 -0.88
C ALA A 123 -5.88 -5.39 0.32
N GLU A 124 -7.16 -5.04 0.30
CA GLU A 124 -7.86 -4.43 1.44
C GLU A 124 -7.89 -5.35 2.66
N ALA A 125 -8.00 -6.66 2.47
CA ALA A 125 -8.00 -7.63 3.57
C ALA A 125 -6.65 -7.63 4.32
N LEU A 126 -5.54 -7.28 3.68
CA LEU A 126 -4.25 -7.12 4.38
C LEU A 126 -4.26 -5.96 5.40
N PHE A 127 -5.18 -5.01 5.27
CA PHE A 127 -5.27 -3.84 6.16
C PHE A 127 -6.43 -3.94 7.16
N LYS A 128 -7.28 -4.95 7.02
CA LYS A 128 -8.30 -5.26 8.02
C LYS A 128 -7.63 -6.07 9.11
N LYS A 129 -7.74 -5.61 10.36
CA LYS A 129 -7.35 -6.41 11.52
C LYS A 129 -8.08 -7.74 11.39
N SER A 130 -7.35 -8.86 11.33
CA SER A 130 -7.97 -10.17 11.54
C SER A 130 -8.61 -10.09 12.92
N ILE A 131 -9.93 -9.97 12.95
CA ILE A 131 -10.70 -10.25 14.16
C ILE A 131 -10.36 -11.71 14.44
N PRO A 132 -9.77 -12.05 15.61
CA PRO A 132 -9.61 -13.45 15.97
C PRO A 132 -10.98 -14.11 15.84
N ASP A 133 -11.05 -15.31 15.25
CA ASP A 133 -12.31 -16.06 15.03
C ASP A 133 -13.04 -16.47 16.34
N ASP A 134 -12.64 -15.91 17.49
CA ASP A 134 -13.23 -16.14 18.80
C ASP A 134 -13.93 -14.87 19.33
N LEU A 135 -15.18 -14.65 18.89
CA LEU A 135 -16.22 -13.90 19.61
C LEU A 135 -17.58 -14.56 19.44
#